data_AF-A0A2V7PWL8-F1
#
_entry.id   AF-A0A2V7PWL8-F1
#
_cell.length_a   1.000
_cell.length_b   1.000
_cell.length_c   1.000
_cell.angle_alpha   90.00
_cell.angle_beta   90.00
_cell.angle_gamma   90.00
#
_symmetry.space_group_name_H-M   'P 1'
#
loop_
_entity.id
_entity.type
_entity.pdbx_description
1 polymer ?
#
loop_
_entity_poly.entity_id
_entity_poly.type
_entity_poly.pdbx_seq_one_letter_code
_entity_poly.pdbx_strand_id
1 'polypeptide(L)'
;MAYFWRRGDRHAAMVTLWWVAQNLRNVSVYVQDARAEELPLVGGGEHDWNYLLGTLGLLNQDQLIGGAVRLAGVLVYAWSCLRGWTYASERAEPSRRSLAPTAKERPCRPPMSISSP
;
A
#
# COMPACT_ATOMS: atom_id res chain seq x y z
N MET A 1 5.41 -8.88 -5.13
CA MET A 1 3.97 -8.93 -5.49
C MET A 1 3.42 -10.36 -5.61
N ALA A 2 3.73 -11.13 -6.66
CA ALA A 2 3.12 -12.45 -6.92
C ALA A 2 3.29 -13.47 -5.78
N TYR A 3 4.44 -13.45 -5.11
CA TYR A 3 4.73 -14.32 -3.96
C TYR A 3 3.79 -14.08 -2.77
N PHE A 4 3.59 -12.82 -2.36
CA PHE A 4 2.70 -12.47 -1.24
C PHE A 4 1.23 -12.75 -1.56
N TRP A 5 0.84 -12.55 -2.82
CA TRP A 5 -0.51 -12.88 -3.28
C TRP A 5 -0.78 -14.39 -3.18
N ARG A 6 0.18 -15.23 -3.59
CA ARG A 6 0.08 -16.70 -3.47
C ARG A 6 0.08 -17.19 -2.01
N ARG A 7 0.71 -16.44 -1.09
CA ARG A 7 0.74 -16.72 0.35
C ARG A 7 -0.51 -16.22 1.10
N GLY A 8 -1.43 -15.51 0.43
CA GLY A 8 -2.60 -14.90 1.06
C GLY A 8 -2.29 -13.62 1.87
N ASP A 9 -1.04 -13.13 1.83
CA ASP A 9 -0.66 -11.87 2.49
C ASP A 9 -1.03 -10.67 1.60
N ARG A 10 -2.33 -10.36 1.62
CA ARG A 10 -2.93 -9.29 0.82
C ARG A 10 -2.41 -7.91 1.23
N HIS A 11 -2.05 -7.71 2.50
CA HIS A 11 -1.53 -6.43 2.99
C HIS A 11 -0.12 -6.18 2.44
N ALA A 12 0.79 -7.16 2.55
CA ALA A 12 2.13 -7.05 1.98
C ALA A 12 2.09 -6.86 0.45
N ALA A 13 1.16 -7.54 -0.24
CA ALA A 13 0.94 -7.33 -1.67
C ALA A 13 0.58 -5.87 -1.99
N MET A 14 -0.35 -5.25 -1.25
CA MET A 14 -0.70 -3.84 -1.47
C MET A 14 0.48 -2.91 -1.21
N VAL A 15 1.27 -3.11 -0.15
CA VAL A 15 2.48 -2.28 0.08
C VAL A 15 3.44 -2.36 -1.11
N THR A 16 3.65 -3.55 -1.68
CA THR A 16 4.50 -3.67 -2.88
C THR A 16 3.89 -2.99 -4.11
N LEU A 17 2.57 -2.98 -4.24
CA LEU A 17 1.87 -2.33 -5.34
C LEU A 17 1.92 -0.79 -5.23
N TRP A 18 1.76 -0.27 -4.01
CA TRP A 18 1.99 1.13 -3.69
C TRP A 18 3.41 1.56 -4.05
N TRP A 19 4.41 0.74 -3.71
CA TRP A 19 5.81 1.00 -4.07
C TRP A 19 6.01 1.06 -5.60
N VAL A 20 5.38 0.15 -6.36
CA VAL A 20 5.42 0.19 -7.83
C VAL A 20 4.80 1.48 -8.38
N ALA A 21 3.68 1.94 -7.81
CA ALA A 21 3.05 3.19 -8.24
C ALA A 21 3.97 4.41 -8.08
N GLN A 22 4.75 4.46 -6.99
CA GLN A 22 5.73 5.53 -6.78
C GLN A 22 6.86 5.49 -7.81
N ASN A 23 7.32 4.30 -8.18
CA ASN A 23 8.31 4.14 -9.24
C ASN A 23 7.76 4.59 -10.60
N LEU A 24 6.51 4.24 -10.93
CA LEU A 24 5.87 4.72 -12.18
C LEU A 24 5.78 6.25 -12.22
N ARG A 25 5.46 6.89 -11.10
CA ARG A 25 5.48 8.36 -11.02
C ARG A 25 6.88 8.91 -11.31
N ASN A 26 7.92 8.35 -10.72
CA ASN A 26 9.29 8.80 -10.98
C ASN A 26 9.67 8.60 -12.46
N VAL A 27 9.42 7.41 -13.00
CA VAL A 27 9.66 7.10 -14.41
C VAL A 27 8.92 8.08 -15.33
N SER A 28 7.67 8.43 -15.02
CA SER A 28 6.89 9.37 -15.85
C SER A 28 7.56 10.74 -16.00
N VAL A 29 8.26 11.21 -14.96
CA VAL A 29 8.98 12.48 -14.97
C VAL A 29 10.19 12.39 -15.90
N TYR A 30 10.97 11.31 -15.81
CA TYR A 30 12.10 11.08 -16.72
C TYR A 30 11.68 10.90 -18.18
N VAL A 31 10.53 10.25 -18.43
CA VAL A 31 9.97 10.13 -19.79
C VAL A 31 9.58 11.50 -20.34
N GLN A 32 8.92 12.34 -19.53
CA GLN A 32 8.55 13.71 -19.92
C GLN A 32 9.77 14.63 -20.13
N ASP A 33 10.89 14.32 -19.49
CA ASP A 33 12.13 15.07 -19.65
C ASP A 33 12.96 14.60 -20.86
N ALA A 34 12.50 13.60 -21.63
CA ALA A 34 13.29 12.98 -22.69
C ALA A 34 13.81 13.96 -23.76
N ARG A 35 13.06 15.03 -24.07
CA ARG A 35 13.51 16.06 -25.03
C ARG A 35 14.23 17.24 -24.39
N ALA A 36 13.84 17.59 -23.17
CA ALA A 36 14.36 18.77 -22.49
C ALA A 36 15.73 18.47 -21.85
N GLU A 37 15.94 17.21 -21.42
CA GLU A 37 17.17 16.73 -20.83
C GLU A 37 17.64 17.60 -19.65
N GLU A 38 16.69 18.18 -18.92
CA GLU A 38 16.97 19.15 -17.84
C GLU A 38 17.35 18.43 -16.54
N LEU A 39 16.95 17.17 -16.37
CA LEU A 39 17.22 16.44 -15.14
C LEU A 39 18.66 15.93 -15.10
N PRO A 40 19.42 16.23 -14.03
CA PRO A 40 20.78 15.74 -13.88
C PRO A 40 20.79 14.22 -13.74
N LEU A 41 21.51 13.55 -14.64
CA LEU A 41 21.70 12.11 -14.58
C LEU A 41 22.68 11.74 -13.47
N VAL A 42 22.29 10.79 -12.64
CA VAL A 42 23.19 10.20 -11.65
C VAL A 42 24.23 9.37 -12.41
N GLY A 43 25.42 9.93 -12.59
CA GLY A 43 26.53 9.29 -13.32
C GLY A 43 26.93 9.95 -14.64
N GLY A 44 26.24 11.02 -15.08
CA GLY A 44 26.67 11.84 -16.22
C GLY A 44 26.67 11.15 -17.59
N GLY A 45 25.85 10.11 -17.77
CA GLY A 45 25.71 9.36 -19.03
C GLY A 45 24.74 9.99 -20.04
N GLU A 46 24.30 9.20 -21.02
CA GLU A 46 23.28 9.60 -22.01
C GLU A 46 21.86 9.55 -21.42
N HIS A 47 20.96 10.38 -21.97
CA HIS A 47 19.55 10.37 -21.58
C HIS A 47 18.83 9.14 -22.16
N ASP A 48 18.71 8.07 -21.37
CA ASP A 48 18.11 6.79 -21.78
C ASP A 48 16.76 6.96 -22.50
N TRP A 49 15.88 7.83 -21.99
CA TRP A 49 14.57 8.07 -22.59
C TRP A 49 14.64 8.86 -23.90
N ASN A 50 15.63 9.75 -24.06
CA ASN A 50 15.88 10.41 -25.34
C ASN A 50 16.29 9.36 -26.37
N TYR A 51 17.26 8.51 -26.03
CA TYR A 51 17.75 7.45 -26.91
C TYR A 51 16.63 6.44 -27.28
N LEU A 52 15.89 5.93 -26.29
CA LEU A 52 14.82 4.96 -26.51
C LEU A 52 13.68 5.55 -27.34
N LEU A 53 13.21 6.77 -27.03
CA LEU A 53 12.13 7.38 -27.80
C LEU A 53 12.61 7.87 -29.17
N GLY A 54 13.86 8.30 -29.28
CA GLY A 54 14.51 8.69 -30.53
C GLY A 54 14.63 7.52 -31.50
N THR A 55 15.13 6.37 -31.04
CA THR A 55 15.25 5.14 -31.85
C THR A 55 13.90 4.59 -32.29
N LEU A 56 12.84 4.80 -31.50
CA LEU A 56 11.47 4.43 -31.85
C LEU A 56 10.74 5.48 -32.70
N GLY A 57 11.33 6.66 -32.94
CA GLY A 57 10.66 7.77 -33.63
C GLY A 57 9.50 8.39 -32.84
N LEU A 58 9.43 8.13 -31.53
CA LEU A 58 8.38 8.58 -30.62
C LEU A 58 8.81 9.76 -29.74
N LEU A 59 9.96 10.38 -30.02
CA LEU A 59 10.53 11.45 -29.20
C LEU A 59 9.57 12.64 -28.99
N ASN A 60 8.78 12.99 -30.01
CA ASN A 60 7.78 14.05 -29.91
C ASN A 60 6.54 13.68 -29.06
N GLN A 61 6.41 12.40 -28.68
CA GLN A 61 5.33 11.86 -27.87
C GLN A 61 5.75 11.63 -26.41
N ASP A 62 6.96 12.04 -26.03
CA ASP A 62 7.49 12.01 -24.64
C ASP A 62 6.46 12.45 -23.58
N GLN A 63 5.77 13.57 -23.81
CA GLN A 63 4.74 14.10 -22.91
C GLN A 63 3.52 13.19 -22.80
N LEU A 64 3.08 12.63 -23.93
CA LEU A 64 1.93 11.74 -23.98
C LEU A 64 2.24 10.40 -23.31
N ILE A 65 3.40 9.83 -23.60
CA ILE A 65 3.86 8.56 -23.02
C ILE A 65 4.09 8.73 -21.52
N GLY A 66 4.80 9.78 -21.11
CA GLY A 66 5.01 10.08 -19.69
C GLY A 66 3.68 10.36 -18.98
N GLY A 67 2.75 11.08 -19.62
CA GLY A 67 1.38 11.27 -19.11
C GLY A 67 0.64 9.96 -18.90
N ALA A 68 0.73 9.02 -19.85
CA ALA A 68 0.14 7.68 -19.73
C ALA A 68 0.75 6.86 -18.59
N VAL A 69 2.09 6.89 -18.45
CA VAL A 69 2.80 6.23 -17.34
C VAL A 69 2.38 6.84 -16.00
N ARG A 70 2.24 8.16 -15.93
CA ARG A 70 1.75 8.86 -14.73
C ARG A 70 0.32 8.45 -14.38
N LEU A 71 -0.58 8.40 -15.36
CA LEU A 71 -1.96 7.97 -15.15
C LEU A 71 -2.01 6.53 -14.62
N ALA A 72 -1.25 5.62 -15.23
CA ALA A 72 -1.14 4.24 -14.74
C ALA A 72 -0.65 4.19 -13.29
N GLY A 73 0.39 4.97 -12.95
CA GLY A 73 0.88 5.11 -11.58
C GLY A 73 -0.20 5.57 -10.59
N VAL A 74 -0.99 6.59 -10.95
CA VAL A 74 -2.09 7.09 -10.11
C VAL A 74 -3.16 6.03 -9.89
N LEU A 75 -3.56 5.31 -10.94
CA LEU A 75 -4.57 4.25 -10.84
C LEU A 75 -4.09 3.11 -9.93
N VAL A 76 -2.83 2.69 -10.08
CA VAL A 76 -2.21 1.66 -9.24
C VAL A 76 -2.11 2.11 -7.78
N TYR A 77 -1.73 3.38 -7.56
CA TYR A 77 -1.67 3.99 -6.22
C TYR A 77 -3.05 3.96 -5.55
N ALA A 78 -4.06 4.49 -6.22
CA ALA A 78 -5.42 4.58 -5.71
C ALA A 78 -5.99 3.19 -5.37
N TRP A 79 -5.79 2.22 -6.27
CA TRP A 79 -6.18 0.83 -6.04
C TRP A 79 -5.49 0.24 -4.81
N SER A 80 -4.18 0.47 -4.68
CA SER A 80 -3.40 -0.02 -3.54
C SER A 80 -3.89 0.55 -2.21
N CYS A 81 -4.18 1.86 -2.15
CA CYS A 81 -4.71 2.50 -0.95
C CYS A 81 -6.10 1.99 -0.59
N LEU A 82 -7.01 1.90 -1.57
CA LEU A 82 -8.38 1.41 -1.36
C LEU A 82 -8.39 -0.02 -0.80
N ARG A 83 -7.63 -0.92 -1.43
CA ARG A 83 -7.55 -2.32 -1.01
C ARG A 83 -6.79 -2.47 0.31
N GLY A 84 -5.69 -1.73 0.50
CA GLY A 84 -4.93 -1.71 1.75
C GLY A 84 -5.80 -1.33 2.95
N TRP A 85 -6.64 -0.31 2.79
CA TRP A 85 -7.60 0.12 3.82
C TRP A 85 -8.58 -0.99 4.19
N THR A 86 -9.21 -1.63 3.20
CA THR A 86 -10.18 -2.72 3.46
C THR A 86 -9.58 -3.89 4.21
N TYR A 87 -8.34 -4.28 3.89
CA TYR A 87 -7.66 -5.38 4.59
C TYR A 87 -7.18 -4.99 5.99
N ALA A 88 -6.88 -3.72 6.23
CA ALA A 88 -6.53 -3.23 7.56
C ALA A 88 -7.75 -3.21 8.49
N SER A 89 -8.93 -2.80 7.97
CA SER A 89 -10.17 -2.78 8.76
C SER A 89 -10.63 -4.17 9.22
N GLU A 90 -10.41 -5.21 8.41
CA GLU A 90 -10.77 -6.60 8.75
C GLU A 90 -9.95 -7.16 9.93
N ARG A 91 -8.74 -6.66 10.19
CA ARG A 91 -7.87 -7.12 11.29
C ARG A 91 -8.13 -6.41 12.62
N ALA A 92 -8.83 -5.28 12.61
CA ALA A 92 -9.04 -4.45 13.79
C ALA A 92 -10.10 -5.01 14.77
N GLU A 93 -10.84 -6.06 14.41
CA GLU A 93 -12.00 -6.54 15.18
C GLU A 93 -11.95 -8.00 15.65
N PRO A 94 -10.99 -8.38 16.53
CA PRO A 94 -11.24 -9.51 17.42
C PRO A 94 -10.75 -9.33 18.88
N SER A 95 -10.84 -8.13 19.46
CA SER A 95 -10.46 -7.90 20.88
C SER A 95 -11.59 -7.38 21.79
N ARG A 96 -12.67 -6.80 21.26
CA ARG A 96 -13.79 -6.29 22.09
C ARG A 96 -14.74 -7.36 22.64
N ARG A 97 -14.68 -8.61 22.16
CA ARG A 97 -15.56 -9.70 22.62
C ARG A 97 -15.04 -10.48 23.83
N SER A 98 -13.80 -10.26 24.28
CA SER A 98 -13.22 -10.96 25.43
C SER A 98 -13.55 -10.30 26.79
N LEU A 99 -14.20 -9.13 26.80
CA LEU A 99 -14.67 -8.44 28.01
C LEU A 99 -16.20 -8.52 28.10
N ALA A 100 -16.76 -9.73 28.10
CA ALA A 100 -18.11 -9.92 28.66
C ALA A 100 -17.95 -10.07 30.19
N PRO A 101 -18.72 -9.34 31.02
CA PRO A 101 -18.49 -9.30 32.46
C PRO A 101 -18.95 -10.61 33.11
N THR A 102 -18.03 -11.52 33.40
CA THR A 102 -18.28 -12.65 34.31
C THR A 102 -18.13 -12.18 35.75
N ALA A 103 -19.14 -11.50 36.28
CA ALA A 103 -19.24 -11.25 37.73
C ALA A 103 -20.71 -11.28 38.16
N LYS A 104 -21.34 -12.44 38.01
CA LYS A 104 -22.52 -12.79 38.82
C LYS A 104 -21.99 -13.33 40.15
N GLU A 105 -21.69 -12.42 41.07
CA GLU A 105 -21.35 -12.76 42.46
C GLU A 105 -22.46 -13.61 43.08
N ARG A 106 -22.07 -14.71 43.72
CA ARG A 106 -22.96 -15.63 44.43
C ARG A 106 -23.41 -14.99 45.75
N PRO A 107 -24.65 -15.24 46.25
CA PRO A 107 -25.08 -14.70 47.53
C PRO A 107 -24.24 -15.29 48.67
N CYS A 108 -23.63 -14.42 49.48
CA CYS A 108 -22.99 -14.81 50.73
C CYS A 108 -24.04 -15.47 51.66
N ARG A 109 -23.85 -16.73 52.06
CA ARG A 109 -24.66 -17.34 53.13
C ARG A 109 -24.29 -16.68 54.46
N PRO A 110 -25.26 -16.31 55.33
CA PRO A 110 -24.95 -15.81 56.66
C PRO A 110 -24.36 -16.93 57.53
N PRO A 111 -23.48 -16.60 58.51
CA PRO A 111 -22.92 -17.59 59.41
C PRO A 111 -24.01 -18.18 60.31
N MET A 112 -24.01 -19.51 60.41
CA MET A 112 -24.87 -20.28 61.29
C MET A 112 -24.44 -20.02 62.75
N SER A 113 -25.29 -19.37 63.53
CA SER A 113 -25.11 -19.23 64.98
C SER A 113 -25.24 -20.61 65.64
N ILE A 114 -24.17 -21.12 66.23
CA ILE A 114 -24.25 -22.31 67.09
C ILE A 114 -24.18 -21.80 68.53
N SER A 115 -25.35 -21.84 69.19
CA SER A 115 -25.50 -21.64 70.62
C SER A 115 -24.95 -22.85 71.40
N SER A 116 -24.45 -22.53 72.58
CA SER A 116 -23.79 -23.34 73.62
C SER A 116 -24.53 -24.61 74.07
N PRO A 117 -23.93 -25.32 75.03
CA PRO A 117 -24.59 -25.45 76.33
C PRO A 117 -23.93 -24.60 77.42
#